data_AF-A0ABC8T7E1-F1
#
_entry.id   AF-A0ABC8T7E1-F1
#
_cell.length_a   1.000
_cell.length_b   1.000
_cell.length_c   1.000
_cell.angle_alpha   90.00
_cell.angle_beta   90.00
_cell.angle_gamma   90.00
#
_symmetry.space_group_name_H-M   'P 1'
#
loop_
_entity.id
_entity.type
_entity.pdbx_description
1 polymer ?
#
loop_
_entity_poly.entity_id
_entity_poly.type
_entity_poly.pdbx_seq_one_letter_code
_entity_poly.pdbx_strand_id
1 'polypeptide(L)'
;MKSRLVTLEEGKDTAITVRGNQSRVLPWRLLQFILLFLGLGIVFSIISMYMVRYLRVQNVVPEVQSSIQPCFQETSDLQSWIKPPSNLLHTMNDTDLFWRASFVPQIKDFPFERTPKIAFMFLTKGPLPLAPLWEKFLNGNEGLYSIYVHSLPSYKANFPRSSIFYGRQIPSQ
;
A
#
# COMPACT_ATOMS: atom_id res chain seq x y z
N MET A 1 -0.49 35.96 87.73
CA MET A 1 -0.06 35.48 86.39
C MET A 1 -0.51 36.54 85.39
N LYS A 2 0.35 37.44 84.87
CA LYS A 2 1.11 37.30 83.60
C LYS A 2 0.43 36.30 82.65
N SER A 3 0.02 36.65 81.41
CA SER A 3 0.80 37.40 80.42
C SER A 3 0.00 37.81 79.18
N ARG A 4 0.20 39.08 78.77
CA ARG A 4 0.52 39.60 77.42
C ARG A 4 -0.14 38.94 76.20
N LEU A 5 -1.00 39.74 75.54
CA LEU A 5 -1.29 39.69 74.10
C LEU A 5 -1.28 41.14 73.59
N VAL A 6 -1.07 41.31 72.27
CA VAL A 6 -1.18 42.54 71.46
C VAL A 6 0.17 43.28 71.32
N THR A 7 1.02 42.87 70.37
CA THR A 7 1.10 43.28 68.95
C THR A 7 1.41 44.75 68.74
N LEU A 8 2.66 45.03 68.36
CA LEU A 8 3.02 46.17 67.53
C LEU A 8 4.36 45.87 66.88
N GLU A 9 4.37 45.66 65.56
CA GLU A 9 5.53 45.91 64.70
C GLU A 9 4.96 46.17 63.30
N GLU A 10 5.07 47.42 62.89
CA GLU A 10 4.77 47.95 61.57
C GLU A 10 6.08 48.07 60.79
N GLY A 11 6.04 47.66 59.52
CA GLY A 11 7.03 48.10 58.52
C GLY A 11 7.97 47.01 58.01
N LYS A 12 7.93 46.77 56.69
CA LYS A 12 8.92 47.30 55.74
C LYS A 12 9.03 46.38 54.52
N ASP A 13 8.55 46.88 53.39
CA ASP A 13 8.74 46.28 52.07
C ASP A 13 10.23 46.10 51.75
N THR A 14 10.64 44.92 51.28
CA THR A 14 11.80 44.78 50.39
C THR A 14 11.84 43.42 49.69
N ALA A 15 12.37 43.46 48.46
CA ALA A 15 12.92 42.36 47.66
C ALA A 15 12.02 41.67 46.60
N ILE A 16 11.92 42.32 45.43
CA ILE A 16 12.39 41.81 44.12
C ILE A 16 12.20 40.30 43.91
N THR A 17 11.13 39.90 43.20
CA THR A 17 11.00 38.56 42.64
C THR A 17 11.61 38.52 41.24
N VAL A 18 12.92 38.27 41.14
CA VAL A 18 13.54 37.77 39.89
C VAL A 18 13.54 36.25 39.96
N ARG A 19 12.51 35.62 39.39
CA ARG A 19 12.47 34.16 39.26
C ARG A 19 13.19 33.75 37.97
N GLY A 20 14.52 33.66 38.06
CA GLY A 20 15.38 33.09 37.04
C GLY A 20 15.21 31.57 36.93
N ASN A 21 14.85 31.14 35.72
CA ASN A 21 15.07 29.87 35.05
C ASN A 21 15.79 28.76 35.86
N GLN A 22 15.04 27.76 36.35
CA GLN A 22 15.61 26.49 36.79
C GLN A 22 15.68 25.58 35.56
N SER A 23 16.87 25.44 34.96
CA SER A 23 17.13 24.41 33.96
C SER A 23 16.88 23.05 34.62
N ARG A 24 15.80 22.39 34.23
CA ARG A 24 15.49 21.03 34.68
C ARG A 24 16.57 20.11 34.11
N VAL A 25 17.60 19.86 34.91
CA VAL A 25 18.63 18.86 34.64
C VAL A 25 17.90 17.54 34.42
N LEU A 26 17.91 17.06 33.17
CA LEU A 26 17.26 15.82 32.78
C LEU A 26 17.75 14.73 33.75
N PRO A 27 16.87 14.02 34.48
CA PRO A 27 17.33 13.09 35.50
C PRO A 27 18.14 12.00 34.79
N TRP A 28 19.41 11.85 35.18
CA TRP A 28 20.38 10.92 34.57
C TRP A 28 19.83 9.49 34.40
N ARG A 29 18.90 9.09 35.27
CA ARG A 29 18.17 7.81 35.17
C ARG A 29 17.33 7.69 33.90
N LEU A 30 16.64 8.75 33.46
CA LEU A 30 15.90 8.76 32.20
C LEU A 30 16.84 8.63 31.01
N LEU A 31 18.00 9.29 31.03
CA LEU A 31 18.99 9.18 29.98
C LEU A 31 19.49 7.73 29.85
N GLN A 32 19.72 7.04 30.98
CA GLN A 32 20.10 5.63 30.99
C GLN A 32 19.02 4.74 30.34
N PHE A 33 17.75 4.93 30.68
CA PHE A 33 16.65 4.18 30.03
C PHE A 33 16.58 4.46 28.53
N ILE A 34 16.70 5.73 28.11
CA ILE A 34 16.69 6.13 26.71
C ILE A 34 17.83 5.45 25.93
N LEU A 35 19.05 5.43 26.47
CA LEU A 35 20.19 4.78 25.84
C LEU A 35 20.01 3.25 25.73
N LEU A 36 19.38 2.62 26.73
CA LEU A 36 19.06 1.20 26.70
C LEU A 36 18.03 0.88 25.60
N PHE A 37 16.94 1.65 25.52
CA PHE A 37 15.94 1.49 24.46
C PHE A 37 16.52 1.78 23.07
N LEU A 38 17.40 2.77 22.94
CA LEU A 38 18.08 3.07 21.68
C LEU A 38 18.97 1.91 21.23
N GLY A 39 19.74 1.32 22.15
CA GLY A 39 20.57 0.15 21.88
C GLY A 39 19.75 -1.06 21.44
N LEU A 40 18.67 -1.39 22.16
CA LEU A 40 17.75 -2.47 21.79
C LEU A 40 17.10 -2.22 20.42
N GLY A 41 16.70 -0.98 20.14
CA GLY A 41 16.11 -0.59 18.85
C GLY A 41 17.07 -0.77 17.68
N ILE A 42 18.35 -0.40 17.85
CA ILE A 42 19.39 -0.58 16.82
C ILE A 42 19.61 -2.08 16.55
N VAL A 43 19.73 -2.90 17.60
CA VAL A 43 19.91 -4.35 17.46
C VAL A 43 18.72 -4.98 16.74
N PHE A 44 17.49 -4.64 17.13
CA PHE A 44 16.28 -5.11 16.46
C PHE A 44 16.24 -4.68 14.98
N SER A 45 16.64 -3.44 14.68
CA SER A 45 16.70 -2.93 13.30
C SER A 45 17.71 -3.71 12.44
N ILE A 46 18.90 -4.02 12.98
CA ILE A 46 19.91 -4.82 12.29
C ILE A 46 19.39 -6.24 12.03
N ILE A 47 18.78 -6.89 13.04
CA ILE A 47 18.20 -8.23 12.89
C ILE A 47 17.07 -8.21 11.84
N SER A 48 16.18 -7.23 11.89
CA SER A 48 15.10 -7.06 10.91
C SER A 48 15.64 -6.91 9.49
N MET A 49 16.65 -6.05 9.29
CA MET A 49 17.31 -5.89 8.00
C MET A 49 17.95 -7.20 7.52
N TYR A 50 18.60 -7.95 8.41
CA TYR A 50 19.24 -9.22 8.07
C TYR A 50 18.20 -10.29 7.68
N MET A 51 17.08 -10.37 8.41
CA MET A 51 15.99 -11.29 8.10
C MET A 51 15.31 -10.95 6.77
N VAL A 52 15.08 -9.67 6.47
CA VAL A 52 14.54 -9.23 5.17
C VAL A 52 15.48 -9.60 4.02
N ARG A 53 16.81 -9.45 4.20
CA ARG A 53 17.79 -9.88 3.20
C ARG A 53 17.85 -11.40 3.05
N TYR A 54 17.81 -12.16 4.15
CA TYR A 54 17.78 -13.62 4.12
C TYR A 54 16.55 -14.14 3.37
N LEU A 55 15.37 -13.60 3.67
CA LEU A 55 14.15 -13.92 2.95
C LEU A 55 14.24 -13.55 1.47
N ARG A 56 14.83 -12.40 1.11
CA ARG A 56 15.06 -12.05 -0.30
C ARG A 56 16.02 -13.01 -1.01
N VAL A 57 17.08 -13.46 -0.33
CA VAL A 57 18.09 -14.38 -0.89
C VAL A 57 17.50 -15.79 -1.09
N GLN A 58 16.64 -16.27 -0.18
CA GLN A 58 15.95 -17.54 -0.36
C GLN A 58 14.88 -17.52 -1.48
N ASN A 59 14.38 -16.33 -1.84
CA ASN A 59 13.42 -16.16 -2.95
C ASN A 59 14.11 -15.88 -4.31
N VAL A 60 15.44 -16.03 -4.41
CA VAL A 60 16.10 -16.11 -5.72
C VAL A 60 15.85 -17.50 -6.26
N VAL A 61 14.72 -17.64 -6.98
CA VAL A 61 14.37 -18.82 -7.78
C VAL A 61 15.56 -19.19 -8.66
N PRO A 62 15.95 -20.48 -8.78
CA PRO A 62 17.00 -20.89 -9.70
C PRO A 62 16.64 -20.40 -11.10
N GLU A 63 17.55 -19.69 -11.73
CA GLU A 63 17.47 -19.29 -13.13
C GLU A 63 17.44 -20.56 -13.99
N VAL A 64 16.24 -21.08 -14.24
CA VAL A 64 16.03 -22.05 -15.29
C VAL A 64 16.16 -21.27 -16.58
N GLN A 65 17.27 -21.46 -17.30
CA GLN A 65 17.39 -21.06 -18.70
C GLN A 65 16.24 -21.71 -19.47
N SER A 66 15.13 -20.98 -19.61
CA SER A 66 14.12 -21.36 -20.58
C SER A 66 14.67 -20.98 -21.95
N SER A 67 14.76 -21.97 -22.82
CA SER A 67 14.93 -21.73 -24.25
C SER A 67 13.83 -20.74 -24.67
N ILE A 68 14.23 -19.50 -24.99
CA ILE A 68 13.33 -18.48 -25.50
C ILE A 68 12.86 -18.99 -26.87
N GLN A 69 11.72 -19.66 -26.89
CA GLN A 69 11.00 -19.90 -28.13
C GLN A 69 10.49 -18.52 -28.59
N PRO A 70 10.90 -18.00 -29.76
CA PRO A 70 10.35 -16.74 -30.26
C PRO A 70 8.89 -16.97 -30.63
N CYS A 71 7.96 -16.52 -29.77
CA CYS A 71 6.58 -16.31 -30.19
C CYS A 71 6.53 -15.07 -31.08
N PHE A 72 6.84 -15.23 -32.36
CA PHE A 72 6.50 -14.25 -33.37
C PHE A 72 5.83 -14.94 -34.54
N GLN A 73 4.50 -14.86 -34.57
CA GLN A 73 3.77 -14.83 -35.82
C GLN A 73 2.40 -14.18 -35.55
N GLU A 74 2.31 -12.88 -35.79
CA GLU A 74 1.33 -12.23 -36.69
C GLU A 74 1.57 -10.72 -36.59
N THR A 75 1.78 -10.06 -37.73
CA THR A 75 1.95 -8.60 -37.84
C THR A 75 0.62 -7.91 -37.52
N SER A 76 0.22 -7.95 -36.26
CA SER A 76 -0.86 -7.13 -35.74
C SER A 76 -0.25 -5.78 -35.39
N ASP A 77 -0.64 -4.80 -36.19
CA ASP A 77 -0.37 -3.36 -36.07
C ASP A 77 -0.12 -2.95 -34.61
N LEU A 78 0.95 -2.20 -34.29
CA LEU A 78 1.36 -1.86 -32.91
C LEU A 78 0.20 -1.31 -32.06
N GLN A 79 -0.82 -0.73 -32.71
CA GLN A 79 -2.09 -0.32 -32.13
C GLN A 79 -2.86 -1.43 -31.39
N SER A 80 -2.82 -2.68 -31.86
CA SER A 80 -3.47 -3.83 -31.22
C SER A 80 -2.85 -4.17 -29.86
N TRP A 81 -1.57 -3.84 -29.67
CA TRP A 81 -0.84 -4.01 -28.41
C TRP A 81 -1.06 -2.85 -27.44
N ILE A 82 -1.50 -1.69 -27.94
CA ILE A 82 -1.76 -0.47 -27.17
C ILE A 82 -3.20 -0.47 -26.66
N LYS A 83 -4.16 -0.88 -27.49
CA LYS A 83 -5.57 -0.90 -27.13
C LYS A 83 -5.95 -2.26 -26.54
N PRO A 84 -6.59 -2.31 -25.36
CA PRO A 84 -7.11 -3.56 -24.86
C PRO A 84 -8.11 -4.12 -25.88
N PRO A 85 -8.09 -5.45 -26.13
CA PRO A 85 -9.04 -6.05 -27.05
C PRO A 85 -10.47 -5.73 -26.59
N SER A 86 -11.36 -5.54 -27.57
CA SER A 86 -12.78 -5.27 -27.30
C SER A 86 -13.45 -6.42 -26.54
N ASN A 87 -12.93 -7.64 -26.73
CA ASN A 87 -13.28 -8.81 -25.94
C ASN A 87 -12.17 -9.10 -24.93
N LEU A 88 -12.49 -8.95 -23.63
CA LEU A 88 -11.57 -9.24 -22.54
C LEU A 88 -11.53 -10.73 -22.17
N LEU A 89 -12.38 -11.56 -22.78
CA LEU A 89 -12.38 -13.00 -22.57
C LEU A 89 -11.28 -13.66 -23.39
N HIS A 90 -10.48 -14.49 -22.74
CA HIS A 90 -9.45 -15.33 -23.38
C HIS A 90 -9.88 -16.79 -23.43
N THR A 91 -9.28 -17.57 -24.34
CA THR A 91 -9.51 -19.01 -24.47
C THR A 91 -8.43 -19.86 -23.76
N MET A 92 -7.56 -19.22 -22.95
CA MET A 92 -6.45 -19.88 -22.25
C MET A 92 -6.92 -20.76 -21.09
N ASN A 93 -6.22 -21.87 -20.86
CA ASN A 93 -6.37 -22.71 -19.68
C ASN A 93 -5.59 -22.12 -18.48
N ASP A 94 -5.91 -22.54 -17.26
CA ASP A 94 -5.26 -22.09 -16.03
C ASP A 94 -3.74 -22.29 -16.03
N THR A 95 -3.25 -23.37 -16.66
CA THR A 95 -1.81 -23.59 -16.82
C THR A 95 -1.16 -22.52 -17.71
N ASP A 96 -1.81 -22.12 -18.80
CA ASP A 96 -1.32 -21.09 -19.71
C ASP A 96 -1.37 -19.71 -19.03
N LEU A 97 -2.41 -19.44 -18.25
CA LEU A 97 -2.53 -18.22 -17.46
C LEU A 97 -1.47 -18.15 -16.38
N PHE A 98 -1.24 -19.24 -15.66
CA PHE A 98 -0.20 -19.33 -14.64
C PHE A 98 1.18 -19.12 -15.25
N TRP A 99 1.46 -19.79 -16.37
CA TRP A 99 2.70 -19.59 -17.13
C TRP A 99 2.86 -18.12 -17.51
N ARG A 100 1.84 -17.48 -18.10
CA ARG A 100 1.85 -16.05 -18.45
C ARG A 100 2.07 -15.12 -17.24
N ALA A 101 1.40 -15.39 -16.13
CA ALA A 101 1.52 -14.59 -14.91
C ALA A 101 2.88 -14.76 -14.21
N SER A 102 3.59 -15.86 -14.47
CA SER A 102 4.93 -16.11 -13.93
C SER A 102 6.04 -15.31 -14.62
N PHE A 103 5.79 -14.70 -15.78
CA PHE A 103 6.78 -13.88 -16.47
C PHE A 103 6.97 -12.52 -15.81
N VAL A 104 8.24 -12.14 -15.62
CA VAL A 104 8.62 -10.79 -15.25
C VAL A 104 8.93 -9.99 -16.52
N PRO A 105 8.21 -8.89 -16.81
CA PRO A 105 8.52 -8.06 -17.96
C PRO A 105 9.91 -7.42 -17.79
N GLN A 106 10.84 -7.72 -18.70
CA GLN A 106 12.20 -7.16 -18.69
C GLN A 106 12.34 -5.86 -19.51
N ILE A 107 11.25 -5.41 -20.12
CA ILE A 107 11.24 -4.23 -20.97
C ILE A 107 11.33 -2.96 -20.13
N LYS A 108 12.35 -2.13 -20.40
CA LYS A 108 12.60 -0.87 -19.68
C LYS A 108 11.78 0.27 -20.25
N ASP A 109 11.77 0.38 -21.58
CA ASP A 109 11.10 1.45 -22.31
C ASP A 109 10.11 0.84 -23.31
N PHE A 110 8.90 1.40 -23.36
CA PHE A 110 7.89 0.99 -24.32
C PHE A 110 7.97 1.86 -25.57
N PRO A 111 7.67 1.31 -26.77
CA PRO A 111 7.68 2.07 -28.02
C PRO A 111 6.50 3.06 -28.14
N PHE A 112 5.81 3.34 -27.03
CA PHE A 112 4.65 4.22 -26.94
C PHE A 112 4.47 4.73 -25.51
N GLU A 113 3.82 5.88 -25.39
CA GLU A 113 3.43 6.46 -24.11
C GLU A 113 2.41 5.56 -23.41
N ARG A 114 2.79 5.03 -22.24
CA ARG A 114 1.88 4.26 -21.38
C ARG A 114 1.36 5.13 -20.27
N THR A 115 0.05 5.32 -20.24
CA THR A 115 -0.61 5.90 -19.08
C THR A 115 -0.59 4.89 -17.94
N PRO A 116 -0.05 5.25 -16.75
CA PRO A 116 -0.15 4.39 -15.57
C PRO A 116 -1.62 4.12 -15.23
N LYS A 117 -1.98 2.86 -14.97
CA LYS A 117 -3.36 2.46 -14.63
C LYS A 117 -3.41 1.68 -13.33
N ILE A 118 -4.49 1.85 -12.59
CA ILE A 118 -4.77 1.07 -11.37
C ILE A 118 -5.73 -0.07 -11.71
N ALA A 119 -5.37 -1.30 -11.33
CA ALA A 119 -6.26 -2.45 -11.47
C ALA A 119 -7.05 -2.70 -10.18
N PHE A 120 -8.38 -2.66 -10.27
CA PHE A 120 -9.30 -2.99 -9.18
C PHE A 120 -9.83 -4.41 -9.38
N MET A 121 -9.64 -5.28 -8.38
CA MET A 121 -10.18 -6.63 -8.34
C MET A 121 -11.24 -6.73 -7.25
N PHE A 122 -12.48 -6.98 -7.64
CA PHE A 122 -13.62 -7.15 -6.73
C PHE A 122 -13.92 -8.64 -6.57
N LEU A 123 -13.70 -9.17 -5.37
CA LEU A 123 -14.05 -10.55 -5.02
C LEU A 123 -15.37 -10.54 -4.25
N THR A 124 -16.45 -11.06 -4.83
CA THR A 124 -17.77 -11.07 -4.21
C THR A 124 -18.40 -12.46 -4.25
N LYS A 125 -19.33 -12.76 -3.34
CA LYS A 125 -20.13 -14.00 -3.45
C LYS A 125 -21.36 -13.83 -4.35
N GLY A 126 -21.78 -12.59 -4.60
CA GLY A 126 -22.98 -12.29 -5.39
C GLY A 126 -22.96 -10.83 -5.87
N PRO A 127 -24.06 -10.07 -5.74
CA PRO A 127 -24.10 -8.68 -6.19
C PRO A 127 -23.04 -7.84 -5.47
N LEU A 128 -22.48 -6.85 -6.18
CA LEU A 128 -21.47 -5.94 -5.64
C LEU A 128 -22.18 -4.85 -4.81
N PRO A 129 -22.18 -4.93 -3.47
CA PRO A 129 -23.06 -4.12 -2.62
C PRO A 129 -22.77 -2.61 -2.67
N LEU A 130 -21.57 -2.22 -3.10
CA LEU A 130 -21.12 -0.83 -3.20
C LEU A 130 -20.93 -0.35 -4.64
N ALA A 131 -21.49 -1.06 -5.63
CA ALA A 131 -21.35 -0.68 -7.03
C ALA A 131 -21.69 0.80 -7.31
N PRO A 132 -22.77 1.39 -6.76
CA PRO A 132 -23.09 2.80 -7.01
C PRO A 132 -22.05 3.79 -6.44
N LEU A 133 -21.39 3.42 -5.33
CA LEU A 133 -20.33 4.24 -4.74
C LEU A 133 -19.09 4.20 -5.63
N TRP A 134 -18.71 3.01 -6.08
CA TRP A 134 -17.57 2.82 -6.98
C TRP A 134 -17.79 3.48 -8.33
N GLU A 135 -19.03 3.49 -8.84
CA GLU A 135 -19.39 4.24 -10.05
C GLU A 135 -19.12 5.73 -9.88
N LYS A 136 -19.50 6.33 -8.74
CA LYS A 136 -19.20 7.74 -8.46
C LYS A 136 -17.71 8.01 -8.27
N PHE A 137 -17.00 7.10 -7.62
CA PHE A 137 -15.55 7.23 -7.39
C PHE A 137 -14.74 7.17 -8.69
N LEU A 138 -15.17 6.33 -9.63
CA LEU A 138 -14.44 6.08 -10.87
C LEU A 138 -14.92 6.92 -12.06
N ASN A 139 -16.02 7.67 -11.89
CA ASN A 139 -16.53 8.58 -12.91
C ASN A 139 -15.51 9.67 -13.27
N GLY A 140 -15.30 9.90 -14.57
CA GLY A 140 -14.36 10.93 -15.07
C GLY A 140 -12.89 10.50 -15.04
N ASN A 141 -12.60 9.26 -14.62
CA ASN A 141 -11.25 8.69 -14.60
C ASN A 141 -11.07 7.60 -15.65
N GLU A 142 -11.89 7.61 -16.70
CA GLU A 142 -11.89 6.58 -17.75
C GLU A 142 -10.50 6.47 -18.38
N GLY A 143 -9.95 5.25 -18.43
CA GLY A 143 -8.62 5.00 -18.98
C GLY A 143 -7.47 5.01 -17.97
N LEU A 144 -7.69 5.51 -16.74
CA LEU A 144 -6.72 5.46 -15.64
C LEU A 144 -6.88 4.22 -14.74
N TYR A 145 -7.89 3.41 -15.01
CA TYR A 145 -8.16 2.20 -14.25
C TYR A 145 -8.64 1.04 -15.12
N SER A 146 -8.52 -0.17 -14.57
CA SER A 146 -9.12 -1.39 -15.09
C SER A 146 -9.90 -2.08 -13.96
N ILE A 147 -11.09 -2.59 -14.26
CA ILE A 147 -11.94 -3.28 -13.27
C ILE A 147 -12.06 -4.75 -13.65
N TYR A 148 -11.90 -5.60 -12.64
CA TYR A 148 -12.10 -7.03 -12.70
C TYR A 148 -13.04 -7.46 -11.59
N VAL A 149 -14.07 -8.22 -11.92
CA VAL A 149 -15.06 -8.70 -10.96
C VAL A 149 -15.05 -10.22 -10.97
N HIS A 150 -14.79 -10.83 -9.83
CA HIS A 150 -14.88 -12.26 -9.66
C HIS A 150 -15.98 -12.57 -8.65
N SER A 151 -16.95 -13.38 -9.06
CA SER A 151 -18.07 -13.79 -8.23
C SER A 151 -18.38 -15.27 -8.37
N LEU A 152 -19.24 -15.81 -7.49
CA LEU A 152 -19.60 -17.24 -7.52
C LEU A 152 -20.11 -17.64 -8.91
N PRO A 153 -19.76 -18.85 -9.41
CA PRO A 153 -20.21 -19.33 -10.73
C PRO A 153 -21.73 -19.33 -10.93
N SER A 154 -22.48 -19.50 -9.85
CA SER A 154 -23.94 -19.49 -9.86
C SER A 154 -24.54 -18.08 -10.00
N TYR A 155 -23.76 -17.03 -9.73
CA TYR A 155 -24.20 -15.66 -9.81
C TYR A 155 -23.87 -15.04 -11.17
N LYS A 156 -24.91 -14.61 -11.89
CA LYS A 156 -24.77 -13.87 -13.15
C LYS A 156 -24.95 -12.38 -12.86
N ALA A 157 -23.87 -11.62 -13.00
CA ALA A 157 -23.91 -10.19 -12.82
C ALA A 157 -24.71 -9.51 -13.95
N ASN A 158 -25.77 -8.78 -13.59
CA ASN A 158 -26.60 -8.02 -14.52
C ASN A 158 -26.30 -6.53 -14.39
N PHE A 159 -25.16 -6.10 -14.92
CA PHE A 159 -24.83 -4.68 -15.04
C PHE A 159 -25.39 -4.10 -16.36
N PRO A 160 -25.95 -2.88 -16.36
CA PRO A 160 -26.34 -2.21 -17.60
C PRO A 160 -25.09 -1.84 -18.42
N ARG A 161 -25.24 -1.70 -19.75
CA ARG A 161 -24.13 -1.31 -20.65
C ARG A 161 -23.45 0.01 -20.29
N SER A 162 -24.17 0.90 -19.59
CA SER A 162 -23.67 2.19 -19.11
C SER A 162 -22.81 2.06 -17.84
N SER A 163 -22.85 0.92 -17.14
CA SER A 163 -22.08 0.71 -15.92
C SER A 163 -20.63 0.38 -16.25
N ILE A 164 -19.70 0.88 -15.43
CA ILE A 164 -18.27 0.57 -15.50
C ILE A 164 -17.98 -0.91 -15.25
N PHE A 165 -18.91 -1.63 -14.60
CA PHE A 165 -18.82 -3.06 -14.32
C PHE A 165 -19.31 -3.95 -15.46
N TYR A 166 -19.89 -3.36 -16.52
CA TYR A 166 -20.37 -4.13 -17.67
C TYR A 166 -19.24 -4.89 -18.34
N GLY A 167 -19.43 -6.21 -18.53
CA GLY A 167 -18.44 -7.08 -19.19
C GLY A 167 -17.13 -7.24 -18.42
N ARG A 168 -17.10 -6.92 -17.11
CA ARG A 168 -15.89 -7.04 -16.27
C ARG A 168 -15.83 -8.33 -15.44
N GLN A 169 -16.81 -9.21 -15.61
CA GLN A 169 -16.89 -10.47 -14.88
C GLN A 169 -15.85 -11.47 -15.41
N ILE A 170 -15.02 -12.01 -14.52
CA ILE A 170 -14.10 -13.11 -14.80
C ILE A 170 -14.70 -14.41 -14.21
N PRO A 171 -14.97 -15.43 -15.04
CA PRO A 171 -15.40 -16.73 -14.54
C PRO A 171 -14.25 -17.45 -13.83
N SER A 172 -14.54 -18.19 -12.75
CA SER A 172 -13.65 -19.29 -12.32
C SER A 172 -13.90 -20.50 -13.21
N GLN A 173 -12.83 -21.17 -13.61
CA GLN A 173 -12.91 -22.55 -14.12
C GLN A 173 -13.09 -23.54 -12.95
#